data_AF-A0A816YUV2-F1
#
_entry.id   AF-A0A816YUV2-F1
#
_cell.length_a   1.000
_cell.length_b   1.000
_cell.length_c   1.000
_cell.angle_alpha   90.00
_cell.angle_beta   90.00
_cell.angle_gamma   90.00
#
_symmetry.space_group_name_H-M   'P 1'
#
loop_
_entity.id
_entity.type
_entity.pdbx_description
1 polymer ?
#
loop_
_entity_poly.entity_id
_entity_poly.type
_entity_poly.pdbx_seq_one_letter_code
_entity_poly.pdbx_strand_id
1 'polypeptide(L)'
;DSVWSYSSIEHDGLGRYRDPLNPYGDFQTMIKITCILKPSGLLFLSIPLNTQDFIQFNLHRIYGPIRLPLLYRHFHVVEVLGSGMQKNYGDFTSQPFVVLQNKIGCKNG
;
A
#
# COMPACT_ATOMS: atom_id res chain seq x y z
N ASP A 1 12.05 -8.14 12.49
CA ASP A 1 12.06 -8.08 11.02
C ASP A 1 11.02 -7.08 10.60
N SER A 2 11.43 -6.15 9.77
CA SER A 2 10.53 -5.11 9.28
C SER A 2 10.84 -4.78 7.83
N VAL A 3 9.80 -4.32 7.13
CA VAL A 3 9.87 -3.73 5.79
C VAL A 3 9.34 -2.30 5.90
N TRP A 4 9.98 -1.38 5.19
CA TRP A 4 9.58 0.01 5.13
C TRP A 4 9.33 0.37 3.66
N SER A 5 8.19 0.99 3.40
CA SER A 5 7.85 1.51 2.08
C SER A 5 7.20 2.88 2.25
N TYR A 6 7.84 3.89 1.68
CA TYR A 6 7.34 5.25 1.66
C TYR A 6 7.24 5.71 0.21
N SER A 7 6.03 6.10 -0.23
CA SER A 7 5.78 6.71 -1.53
C SER A 7 6.41 5.92 -2.70
N SER A 8 6.03 4.64 -2.80
CA SER A 8 6.64 3.67 -3.72
C SER A 8 5.59 2.73 -4.34
N ILE A 9 4.88 1.97 -3.50
CA ILE A 9 3.94 0.91 -3.96
C ILE A 9 2.80 1.48 -4.80
N GLU A 10 2.37 2.72 -4.54
CA GLU A 10 1.30 3.37 -5.28
C GLU A 10 1.62 3.58 -6.78
N HIS A 11 2.90 3.51 -7.16
CA HIS A 11 3.37 3.63 -8.53
C HIS A 11 3.30 2.31 -9.32
N ASP A 12 3.29 1.17 -8.63
CA ASP A 12 3.54 -0.14 -9.26
C ASP A 12 2.51 -0.48 -10.36
N GLY A 13 3.00 -0.73 -11.57
CA GLY A 13 2.19 -1.09 -12.72
C GLY A 13 1.48 0.07 -13.40
N LEU A 14 1.88 1.31 -13.13
CA LEU A 14 1.43 2.50 -13.87
C LEU A 14 2.37 2.87 -15.04
N GLY A 15 3.48 2.15 -15.21
CA GLY A 15 4.43 2.40 -16.29
C GLY A 15 5.22 3.69 -16.13
N ARG A 16 5.21 4.28 -14.93
CA ARG A 16 5.95 5.51 -14.61
C ARG A 16 7.44 5.34 -14.83
N TYR A 17 7.96 4.15 -14.51
CA TYR A 17 9.39 3.86 -14.54
C TYR A 17 9.74 2.91 -15.70
N ARG A 18 8.94 2.94 -16.77
CA ARG A 18 9.01 2.00 -17.91
C ARG A 18 8.74 0.55 -17.52
N ASP A 19 8.16 0.33 -16.35
CA ASP A 19 7.58 -0.94 -15.95
C ASP A 19 6.37 -1.29 -16.84
N PRO A 20 6.08 -2.58 -17.10
CA PRO A 20 4.87 -2.96 -17.80
C PRO A 20 3.62 -2.46 -17.07
N LEU A 21 2.64 -1.98 -17.83
CA LEU A 21 1.33 -1.63 -17.26
C LEU A 21 0.70 -2.88 -16.63
N ASN A 22 0.36 -2.77 -15.35
CA ASN A 22 -0.25 -3.84 -14.58
C ASN A 22 -1.22 -3.23 -13.55
N PRO A 23 -2.53 -3.32 -13.78
CA PRO A 23 -3.55 -2.83 -12.85
C PRO A 23 -3.47 -3.46 -11.45
N TYR A 24 -2.79 -4.59 -11.30
CA TYR A 24 -2.60 -5.34 -10.04
C TYR A 24 -1.17 -5.26 -9.49
N GLY A 25 -0.31 -4.39 -10.02
CA GLY A 25 1.11 -4.31 -9.64
C GLY A 25 1.34 -4.10 -8.15
N ASP A 26 0.64 -3.14 -7.54
CA ASP A 26 0.67 -2.87 -6.11
C ASP A 26 0.25 -4.08 -5.26
N PHE A 27 -0.79 -4.81 -5.65
CA PHE A 27 -1.20 -6.04 -4.95
C PHE A 27 -0.14 -7.14 -5.05
N GLN A 28 0.48 -7.31 -6.23
CA GLN A 28 1.56 -8.27 -6.40
C GLN A 28 2.76 -7.92 -5.53
N THR A 29 3.10 -6.64 -5.40
CA THR A 29 4.14 -6.17 -4.49
C THR A 29 3.78 -6.43 -3.03
N MET A 30 2.54 -6.16 -2.61
CA MET A 30 2.07 -6.49 -1.27
C MET A 30 2.16 -7.99 -0.98
N ILE A 31 1.82 -8.85 -1.94
CA ILE A 31 1.98 -10.30 -1.81
C ILE A 31 3.47 -10.68 -1.66
N LYS A 32 4.36 -10.12 -2.49
CA LYS A 32 5.81 -10.35 -2.34
C LYS A 32 6.30 -9.93 -0.94
N ILE A 33 5.83 -8.80 -0.41
CA ILE A 33 6.15 -8.34 0.95
C ILE A 33 5.70 -9.38 1.98
N THR A 34 4.50 -9.94 1.86
CA THR A 34 4.04 -11.00 2.78
C THR A 34 4.93 -12.25 2.76
N CYS A 35 5.58 -12.54 1.63
CA CYS A 35 6.46 -13.70 1.51
C CYS A 35 7.87 -13.46 2.05
N ILE A 36 8.45 -12.27 1.88
CA ILE A 36 9.78 -11.95 2.42
C ILE A 36 9.75 -11.60 3.90
N LEU A 37 8.63 -11.07 4.39
CA LEU A 37 8.45 -10.71 5.79
C LEU A 37 7.98 -11.95 6.56
N LYS A 38 8.65 -12.32 7.64
CA LYS A 38 8.18 -13.44 8.48
C LYS A 38 6.77 -13.19 9.05
N PRO A 39 6.04 -14.26 9.42
CA PRO A 39 4.82 -14.10 10.22
C PRO A 39 5.07 -13.21 11.44
N SER A 40 4.11 -12.34 11.75
CA SER A 40 4.20 -11.32 12.81
C SER A 40 5.24 -10.21 12.58
N GLY A 41 5.98 -10.23 11.47
CA GLY A 41 6.84 -9.11 11.06
C GLY A 41 6.03 -7.87 10.69
N LEU A 42 6.66 -6.70 10.78
CA LEU A 42 5.99 -5.40 10.59
C LEU A 42 6.32 -4.77 9.24
N LEU A 43 5.31 -4.27 8.56
CA LEU A 43 5.40 -3.41 7.40
C LEU A 43 4.99 -2.00 7.80
N PHE A 44 5.90 -1.04 7.66
CA PHE A 44 5.62 0.39 7.77
C PHE A 44 5.32 0.91 6.37
N LEU A 45 4.03 1.11 6.07
CA LEU A 45 3.57 1.50 4.75
C LEU A 45 3.04 2.93 4.76
N SER A 46 3.59 3.78 3.90
CA SER A 46 3.11 5.14 3.66
C SER A 46 2.85 5.34 2.18
N ILE A 47 1.58 5.61 1.86
CA ILE A 47 0.99 5.74 0.52
C ILE A 47 -0.09 6.83 0.56
N PRO A 48 -0.45 7.49 -0.56
CA PRO A 48 -1.49 8.51 -0.57
C PRO A 48 -2.85 7.92 -0.14
N LEU A 49 -3.45 8.50 0.91
CA LEU A 49 -4.77 8.10 1.42
C LEU A 49 -5.79 9.23 1.25
N ASN A 50 -6.99 8.90 0.78
CA ASN A 50 -8.10 9.84 0.63
C ASN A 50 -9.44 9.13 0.83
N THR A 51 -10.52 9.86 1.15
CA THR A 51 -11.87 9.29 1.31
C THR A 51 -12.46 8.66 0.05
N GLN A 52 -11.81 8.84 -1.11
CA GLN A 52 -12.15 8.23 -2.38
C GLN A 52 -10.91 7.64 -3.06
N ASP A 53 -11.09 6.59 -3.85
CA ASP A 53 -10.03 5.99 -4.65
C ASP A 53 -9.80 6.81 -5.93
N PHE A 54 -8.54 7.10 -6.25
CA PHE A 54 -8.17 7.80 -7.48
C PHE A 54 -6.95 7.15 -8.14
N ILE A 55 -6.84 7.34 -9.45
CA ILE A 55 -5.63 7.05 -10.22
C ILE A 55 -5.28 8.31 -11.00
N GLN A 56 -4.14 8.90 -10.67
CA GLN A 56 -3.50 9.88 -11.54
C GLN A 56 -2.58 9.09 -12.48
N PHE A 57 -3.10 8.75 -13.66
CA PHE A 57 -2.44 7.82 -14.59
C PHE A 57 -0.97 8.20 -14.84
N ASN A 58 -0.09 7.20 -14.85
CA ASN A 58 1.37 7.31 -14.88
C ASN A 58 2.02 8.02 -13.66
N LEU A 59 1.28 8.71 -12.80
CA LEU A 59 1.81 9.36 -11.62
C LEU A 59 1.74 8.45 -10.39
N HIS A 60 0.54 8.19 -9.84
CA HIS A 60 0.33 7.31 -8.67
C HIS A 60 -1.14 6.93 -8.47
N ARG A 61 -1.38 5.95 -7.59
CA ARG A 61 -2.69 5.66 -7.00
C ARG A 61 -2.88 6.44 -5.70
N ILE A 62 -4.12 6.83 -5.43
CA ILE A 62 -4.56 7.31 -4.12
C ILE A 62 -5.61 6.32 -3.61
N TYR A 63 -5.38 5.83 -2.42
CA TYR A 63 -6.15 4.71 -1.87
C TYR A 63 -7.30 5.20 -1.00
N GLY A 64 -8.48 4.73 -1.34
CA GLY A 64 -9.72 4.97 -0.62
C GLY A 64 -10.38 3.67 -0.17
N PRO A 65 -11.69 3.72 0.15
CA PRO A 65 -12.39 2.63 0.82
C PRO A 65 -12.51 1.36 -0.02
N ILE A 66 -12.28 1.40 -1.34
CA ILE A 66 -12.41 0.24 -2.22
C ILE A 66 -11.08 -0.50 -2.31
N ARG A 67 -9.98 0.19 -2.64
CA ARG A 67 -8.70 -0.46 -2.93
C ARG A 67 -7.86 -0.69 -1.67
N LEU A 68 -7.92 0.20 -0.69
CA LEU A 68 -7.10 0.12 0.52
C LEU A 68 -7.31 -1.20 1.31
N PRO A 69 -8.54 -1.68 1.57
CA PRO A 69 -8.75 -2.94 2.29
C PRO A 69 -8.16 -4.16 1.56
N LEU A 70 -8.07 -4.09 0.23
CA LEU A 70 -7.47 -5.15 -0.59
C LEU A 70 -5.95 -5.22 -0.41
N LEU A 71 -5.26 -4.07 -0.29
CA LEU A 71 -3.83 -4.07 0.06
C LEU A 71 -3.58 -4.71 1.42
N TYR A 72 -4.48 -4.47 2.38
CA TYR A 72 -4.31 -4.91 3.76
C TYR A 72 -4.78 -6.34 4.02
N ARG A 73 -5.31 -7.05 3.01
CA ARG A 73 -5.96 -8.36 3.16
C ARG A 73 -5.14 -9.36 3.99
N HIS A 74 -3.83 -9.40 3.76
CA HIS A 74 -2.90 -10.34 4.40
C HIS A 74 -2.19 -9.77 5.64
N PHE A 75 -2.61 -8.60 6.12
CA PHE A 75 -2.03 -7.92 7.27
C PHE A 75 -3.08 -7.56 8.32
N HIS A 76 -2.68 -7.46 9.58
CA HIS A 76 -3.43 -6.76 10.61
C HIS A 76 -2.96 -5.31 10.69
N VAL A 77 -3.89 -4.35 10.73
CA VAL A 77 -3.54 -2.97 11.05
C VAL A 77 -3.26 -2.89 12.54
N VAL A 78 -2.04 -2.47 12.88
CA VAL A 78 -1.59 -2.31 14.27
C VAL A 78 -1.81 -0.88 14.72
N GLU A 79 -1.33 0.08 13.92
CA GLU A 79 -1.33 1.50 14.28
C GLU A 79 -1.30 2.37 13.02
N VAL A 80 -1.74 3.62 13.16
CA VAL A 80 -1.60 4.65 12.14
C VAL A 80 -0.86 5.83 12.77
N LEU A 81 0.29 6.19 12.20
CA LEU A 81 1.16 7.27 12.66
C LEU A 81 1.07 8.44 11.69
N GLY A 82 0.69 9.61 12.21
CA GLY A 82 0.51 10.84 11.42
C GLY A 82 -0.95 11.19 11.15
N SER A 83 -1.17 12.19 10.29
CA SER A 83 -2.51 12.67 9.94
C SER A 83 -3.28 11.61 9.14
N GLY A 84 -4.56 11.40 9.47
CA GLY A 84 -5.42 10.42 8.82
C GLY A 84 -5.82 10.78 7.38
N MET A 85 -6.85 10.09 6.87
CA MET A 85 -7.34 10.29 5.50
C MET A 85 -7.85 11.72 5.27
N GLN A 86 -7.44 12.34 4.17
CA GLN A 86 -7.94 13.67 3.79
C GLN A 86 -9.34 13.58 3.20
N LYS A 87 -10.17 14.59 3.52
CA LYS A 87 -11.56 14.70 3.05
C LYS A 87 -11.70 15.58 1.81
N ASN A 88 -10.68 16.40 1.50
CA ASN A 88 -10.74 17.35 0.39
C ASN A 88 -10.47 16.63 -0.94
N TYR A 89 -11.35 16.87 -1.91
CA TYR A 89 -11.16 16.42 -3.27
C TYR A 89 -9.91 17.09 -3.87
N GLY A 90 -8.97 16.30 -4.38
CA GLY A 90 -7.71 16.81 -4.93
C GLY A 90 -6.56 16.98 -3.94
N ASP A 91 -6.78 16.73 -2.63
CA ASP A 91 -5.69 16.71 -1.65
C ASP A 91 -5.10 15.29 -1.54
N PHE A 92 -3.89 15.14 -2.04
CA PHE A 92 -3.14 13.89 -2.09
C PHE A 92 -1.89 13.92 -1.20
N THR A 93 -1.81 14.89 -0.29
CA THR A 93 -0.63 15.13 0.56
C THR A 93 -0.56 14.21 1.78
N SER A 94 -1.69 13.59 2.15
CA SER A 94 -1.72 12.70 3.31
C SER A 94 -1.16 11.31 2.97
N GLN A 95 -0.01 11.04 3.59
CA GLN A 95 0.68 9.75 3.52
C GLN A 95 1.13 9.34 4.93
N PRO A 96 0.21 9.04 5.87
CA PRO A 96 0.59 8.53 7.18
C PRO A 96 1.30 7.19 7.04
N PHE A 97 2.05 6.80 8.07
CA PHE A 97 2.51 5.42 8.18
C PHE A 97 1.40 4.57 8.78
N VAL A 98 0.90 3.61 8.00
CA VAL A 98 0.07 2.52 8.51
C VAL A 98 0.99 1.37 8.85
N VAL A 99 1.04 1.02 10.14
CA VAL A 99 1.82 -0.11 10.64
C VAL A 99 0.99 -1.38 10.48
N LEU A 100 1.50 -2.30 9.66
CA LEU A 100 0.83 -3.52 9.26
C LEU A 100 1.62 -4.73 9.77
N GLN A 101 0.96 -5.66 10.45
CA GLN A 101 1.58 -6.91 10.90
C GLN A 101 1.21 -8.07 9.97
N ASN A 102 2.20 -8.80 9.46
CA ASN A 102 1.99 -9.92 8.54
C ASN A 102 1.26 -11.09 9.23
N LYS A 103 0.14 -11.53 8.65
CA LYS A 103 -0.69 -12.63 9.18
C LYS A 103 -0.14 -14.02 8.90
N ILE A 104 0.49 -14.22 7.74
CA ILE A 104 0.56 -15.56 7.13
C ILE A 104 1.99 -15.97 6.77
N GLY A 105 2.88 -15.01 6.49
CA GLY A 105 4.15 -15.33 5.81
C GLY A 105 3.90 -15.86 4.40
N CYS A 106 4.92 -16.45 3.77
CA CYS A 106 4.70 -17.25 2.57
C CYS A 106 4.22 -18.64 2.99
N LYS A 107 2.97 -18.99 2.66
CA LYS A 107 2.60 -20.41 2.57
C LYS A 107 3.09 -20.88 1.21
N ASN A 108 4.23 -21.57 1.20
CA ASN A 108 4.58 -22.39 0.05
C ASN A 108 3.42 -23.40 -0.09
N GLY A 109 2.62 -23.26 -1.13
CA GLY A 109 1.66 -24.27 -1.53
C GLY A 109 2.38 -25.55 -1.88
#